data_AF-D2BGX9-F1
#
_entry.id   AF-D2BGX9-F1
#
_cell.length_a   1.000
_cell.length_b   1.000
_cell.length_c   1.000
_cell.angle_alpha   90.00
_cell.angle_beta   90.00
_cell.angle_gamma   90.00
#
_symmetry.space_group_name_H-M   'P 1'
#
loop_
_entity.id
_entity.type
_entity.pdbx_description
1 polymer ?
#
loop_
_entity_poly.entity_id
_entity_poly.type
_entity_poly.pdbx_seq_one_letter_code
_entity_poly.pdbx_strand_id
1 'polypeptide(L)'
;MQSLEAGWITARQIEATRRAITRYIRRGGQVWIRIFPDKPITKKPAETRQGGGKGAPEEWVAVVRRGRIMFEIGGVTPEAAKEAMRLASYKMPVKTRFVARDIPVVAEETEVEEAE
;
A
#
# COMPACT_ATOMS: atom_id res chain seq x y z
N MET A 1 7.88 0.04 3.85
CA MET A 1 7.23 0.69 2.68
C MET A 1 6.20 1.70 3.14
N GLN A 2 6.38 2.96 2.75
CA GLN A 2 5.55 4.11 3.09
C GLN A 2 4.72 4.55 1.88
N SER A 3 3.49 5.04 2.10
CA SER A 3 2.69 5.67 1.04
C SER A 3 3.08 7.13 0.85
N LEU A 4 3.24 7.58 -0.40
CA LEU A 4 3.45 9.00 -0.73
C LEU A 4 2.14 9.73 -1.04
N GLU A 5 1.08 8.98 -1.32
CA GLU A 5 -0.24 9.52 -1.67
C GLU A 5 -1.31 8.96 -0.72
N ALA A 6 -2.47 9.60 -0.69
CA ALA A 6 -3.65 9.05 -0.04
C ALA A 6 -4.43 8.18 -1.05
N GLY A 7 -4.97 7.06 -0.59
CA GLY A 7 -5.70 6.13 -1.47
C GLY A 7 -6.34 4.98 -0.73
N TRP A 8 -7.18 4.24 -1.45
CA TRP A 8 -7.78 3.00 -0.96
C TRP A 8 -6.97 1.81 -1.47
N ILE A 9 -6.73 0.86 -0.59
CA ILE A 9 -5.96 -0.34 -0.89
C ILE A 9 -6.84 -1.54 -0.61
N THR A 10 -7.12 -2.32 -1.64
CA THR A 10 -7.97 -3.51 -1.54
C THR A 10 -7.26 -4.63 -0.79
N ALA A 11 -8.03 -5.52 -0.15
CA ALA A 11 -7.49 -6.73 0.46
C ALA A 11 -6.65 -7.58 -0.53
N ARG A 12 -7.06 -7.62 -1.80
CA ARG A 12 -6.36 -8.34 -2.88
C ARG A 12 -4.98 -7.74 -3.16
N GLN A 13 -4.86 -6.42 -3.19
CA GLN A 13 -3.58 -5.73 -3.36
C GLN A 13 -2.66 -5.97 -2.16
N ILE A 14 -3.18 -5.89 -0.93
CA ILE A 14 -2.40 -6.18 0.29
C ILE A 14 -1.79 -7.59 0.20
N GLU A 15 -2.58 -8.58 -0.19
CA GLU A 15 -2.13 -9.97 -0.33
C GLU A 15 -1.16 -10.15 -1.50
N ALA A 16 -1.41 -9.51 -2.64
CA ALA A 16 -0.50 -9.56 -3.80
C ALA A 16 0.88 -8.98 -3.46
N THR A 17 0.89 -7.86 -2.72
CA THR A 17 2.11 -7.21 -2.22
C THR A 17 2.85 -8.12 -1.22
N ARG A 18 2.13 -8.71 -0.26
CA ARG A 18 2.71 -9.68 0.69
C ARG A 18 3.37 -10.85 -0.05
N ARG A 19 2.65 -11.47 -1.00
CA ARG A 19 3.17 -12.58 -1.81
C ARG A 19 4.41 -12.19 -2.61
N ALA A 20 4.45 -10.98 -3.18
CA ALA A 20 5.62 -10.48 -3.90
C ALA A 20 6.85 -10.38 -2.99
N ILE A 21 6.68 -9.80 -1.79
CA ILE A 21 7.75 -9.69 -0.79
C ILE A 21 8.23 -11.08 -0.37
N THR A 22 7.30 -11.96 0.05
CA THR A 22 7.63 -13.33 0.52
C THR A 22 8.32 -14.14 -0.56
N ARG A 23 7.92 -14.02 -1.83
CA ARG A 23 8.56 -14.73 -2.95
C ARG A 23 10.02 -14.31 -3.13
N TYR A 24 10.32 -13.03 -2.94
CA TYR A 24 11.69 -12.52 -3.08
C TYR A 24 12.59 -12.97 -1.92
N ILE A 25 12.13 -12.81 -0.68
CA ILE A 25 12.93 -13.15 0.53
C ILE A 25 12.98 -14.64 0.87
N ARG A 26 12.14 -15.46 0.23
CA ARG A 26 12.00 -16.90 0.49
C ARG A 26 11.75 -17.17 1.99
N ARG A 27 12.55 -18.02 2.63
CA ARG A 27 12.44 -18.37 4.07
C ARG A 27 13.26 -17.46 5.00
N GLY A 28 14.02 -16.50 4.45
CA GLY A 28 15.04 -15.77 5.20
C GLY A 28 14.56 -14.52 5.92
N GLY A 29 13.28 -14.15 5.89
CA GLY A 29 12.82 -12.87 6.43
C GLY A 29 11.41 -12.89 6.98
N GLN A 30 11.13 -11.91 7.85
CA GLN A 30 9.82 -11.66 8.42
C GLN A 30 9.17 -10.46 7.73
N VAL A 31 7.87 -10.55 7.48
CA VAL A 31 7.06 -9.49 6.86
C VAL A 31 5.92 -9.15 7.80
N TRP A 32 5.77 -7.87 8.11
CA TRP A 32 4.63 -7.36 8.86
C TRP A 32 3.75 -6.50 7.96
N ILE A 33 2.45 -6.72 8.06
CA ILE A 33 1.43 -5.90 7.42
C ILE A 33 0.92 -4.92 8.48
N ARG A 34 0.99 -3.62 8.18
CA ARG A 34 0.64 -2.53 9.12
C ARG A 34 -0.72 -1.89 8.82
N ILE A 35 -1.35 -2.32 7.73
CA ILE A 35 -2.68 -1.90 7.30
C ILE A 35 -3.61 -3.12 7.29
N PHE A 36 -4.88 -2.89 7.59
CA PHE A 36 -5.92 -3.91 7.58
C PHE A 36 -7.11 -3.39 6.77
N PRO A 37 -7.77 -4.21 5.94
CA PRO A 37 -8.92 -3.77 5.16
C PRO A 37 -10.19 -3.81 6.02
N ASP A 38 -10.42 -2.76 6.80
CA ASP A 38 -11.54 -2.62 7.73
C ASP A 38 -12.77 -1.93 7.13
N LYS A 39 -12.63 -1.25 5.98
CA LYS A 39 -13.74 -0.50 5.38
C LYS A 39 -14.45 -1.32 4.30
N PRO A 40 -15.76 -1.65 4.47
CA PRO A 40 -16.52 -2.32 3.43
C PRO A 40 -16.96 -1.33 2.33
N ILE A 41 -16.85 -1.76 1.08
CA ILE A 41 -17.33 -1.05 -0.10
C ILE A 41 -18.46 -1.86 -0.73
N THR A 42 -19.60 -1.20 -0.92
CA THR A 42 -20.79 -1.79 -1.52
C THR A 42 -20.84 -1.51 -3.02
N LYS A 43 -21.29 -2.48 -3.81
CA LYS A 43 -21.51 -2.30 -5.25
C LYS A 43 -22.89 -2.81 -5.64
N LYS A 44 -23.49 -2.18 -6.63
CA LYS A 44 -24.68 -2.71 -7.30
C LYS A 44 -24.25 -3.49 -8.55
N PRO A 45 -24.95 -4.59 -8.89
CA PRO A 45 -24.72 -5.27 -10.16
C PRO A 45 -24.93 -4.32 -11.33
N ALA A 46 -24.09 -4.44 -12.36
CA ALA A 46 -24.15 -3.60 -13.55
C ALA A 46 -25.46 -3.75 -14.34
N GLU A 47 -26.16 -4.85 -14.15
CA GLU A 47 -27.42 -5.19 -14.82
C GLU A 47 -28.65 -4.48 -14.23
N THR A 48 -28.49 -3.74 -13.12
CA THR A 48 -29.59 -3.07 -12.42
C THR A 48 -29.69 -1.59 -12.76
N ARG A 49 -30.92 -1.05 -12.83
CA ARG A 49 -31.17 0.38 -13.02
C ARG A 49 -30.81 1.18 -11.76
N GLN A 50 -30.57 2.48 -11.94
CA GLN A 50 -30.36 3.41 -10.81
C GLN A 50 -31.61 3.47 -9.92
N GLY A 51 -31.43 3.66 -8.61
CA GLY A 51 -32.49 3.57 -7.60
C GLY A 51 -32.52 2.23 -6.84
N GLY A 52 -33.52 1.99 -5.99
CA GLY A 52 -33.70 0.69 -5.29
C GLY A 52 -32.79 0.45 -4.08
N GLY A 53 -32.23 1.48 -3.46
CA GLY A 53 -31.46 1.37 -2.19
C GLY A 53 -29.94 1.23 -2.38
N LYS A 54 -29.22 0.70 -1.38
CA LYS A 54 -27.76 0.47 -1.42
C LYS A 54 -27.47 -1.00 -1.76
N GLY A 55 -26.37 -1.26 -2.48
CA GLY A 55 -25.94 -2.62 -2.80
C GLY A 55 -25.34 -3.36 -1.59
N ALA A 56 -25.06 -4.66 -1.76
CA ALA A 56 -24.35 -5.46 -0.77
C ALA A 56 -22.85 -5.11 -0.75
N PRO A 57 -22.13 -5.31 0.39
CA PRO A 57 -20.67 -5.22 0.44
C PRO A 57 -20.01 -6.22 -0.51
N GLU A 58 -19.14 -5.75 -1.41
CA GLU A 58 -18.41 -6.60 -2.38
C GLU A 58 -16.93 -6.70 -2.04
N GLU A 59 -16.31 -5.60 -1.59
CA GLU A 59 -14.88 -5.57 -1.30
C GLU A 59 -14.58 -4.85 0.02
N TRP A 60 -13.41 -5.15 0.59
CA TRP A 60 -12.89 -4.48 1.77
C TRP A 60 -11.60 -3.76 1.42
N VAL A 61 -11.52 -2.50 1.85
CA VAL A 61 -10.41 -1.60 1.57
C VAL A 61 -9.80 -1.06 2.86
N ALA A 62 -8.49 -0.87 2.84
CA ALA A 62 -7.77 -0.10 3.84
C ALA A 62 -7.65 1.35 3.36
N VAL A 63 -8.04 2.31 4.20
CA VAL A 63 -7.86 3.73 3.91
C VAL A 63 -6.45 4.15 4.33
N VAL A 64 -5.63 4.58 3.38
CA VAL A 64 -4.25 4.96 3.62
C VAL A 64 -4.06 6.46 3.37
N ARG A 65 -3.38 7.12 4.32
CA ARG A 65 -2.98 8.53 4.22
C ARG A 65 -1.51 8.64 3.76
N ARG A 66 -1.14 9.78 3.17
CA ARG A 66 0.26 10.11 2.87
C ARG A 66 1.12 9.96 4.13
N GLY A 67 2.31 9.38 3.98
CA GLY A 67 3.25 9.12 5.06
C GLY A 67 3.00 7.85 5.88
N ARG A 68 1.88 7.12 5.65
CA ARG A 68 1.58 5.89 6.39
C ARG A 68 2.51 4.74 6.00
N ILE A 69 3.08 4.05 6.99
CA ILE A 69 3.81 2.80 6.79
C ILE A 69 2.80 1.65 6.61
N MET A 70 2.95 0.90 5.52
CA MET A 70 2.03 -0.18 5.14
C MET A 70 2.62 -1.58 5.35
N PHE A 71 3.91 -1.73 5.06
CA PHE A 71 4.63 -2.99 5.19
C PHE A 71 5.99 -2.76 5.83
N GLU A 72 6.38 -3.68 6.70
CA GLU A 72 7.71 -3.74 7.32
C GLU A 72 8.35 -5.09 7.00
N ILE A 73 9.67 -5.11 6.91
CA ILE A 73 10.46 -6.30 6.65
C ILE A 73 11.68 -6.33 7.57
N GLY A 74 12.06 -7.52 8.01
CA GLY A 74 13.14 -7.72 8.96
C GLY A 74 13.81 -9.09 8.77
N GLY A 75 15.02 -9.21 9.32
CA GLY A 75 15.83 -10.43 9.18
C GLY A 75 16.52 -10.60 7.83
N VAL A 76 16.53 -9.56 6.98
CA VAL A 76 17.16 -9.59 5.64
C VAL A 76 18.15 -8.44 5.47
N THR A 77 19.07 -8.56 4.51
CA THR A 77 20.01 -7.46 4.21
C THR A 77 19.27 -6.24 3.65
N PRO A 78 19.82 -5.02 3.81
CA PRO A 78 19.20 -3.80 3.30
C PRO A 78 18.98 -3.82 1.78
N GLU A 79 19.88 -4.42 1.02
CA GLU A 79 19.79 -4.55 -0.44
C GLU A 79 18.62 -5.45 -0.83
N ALA A 80 18.49 -6.60 -0.17
CA ALA A 80 17.39 -7.53 -0.38
C ALA A 80 16.05 -6.90 0.02
N ALA A 81 16.02 -6.13 1.13
CA ALA A 81 14.83 -5.39 1.56
C ALA A 81 14.42 -4.33 0.53
N LYS A 82 15.38 -3.57 -0.01
CA LYS A 82 15.13 -2.53 -1.01
C LYS A 82 14.53 -3.12 -2.28
N GLU A 83 15.12 -4.20 -2.78
CA GLU A 83 14.68 -4.84 -4.02
C GLU A 83 13.33 -5.56 -3.84
N ALA A 84 13.11 -6.25 -2.72
CA ALA A 84 11.81 -6.83 -2.38
C ALA A 84 10.71 -5.77 -2.36
N MET A 85 10.97 -4.63 -1.73
CA MET A 85 10.02 -3.52 -1.62
C MET A 85 9.79 -2.81 -2.95
N ARG A 86 10.80 -2.73 -3.82
CA ARG A 86 10.68 -2.24 -5.20
C ARG A 86 9.76 -3.13 -6.04
N LEU A 87 9.90 -4.46 -5.93
CA LEU A 87 8.99 -5.38 -6.63
C LEU A 87 7.56 -5.30 -6.08
N ALA A 88 7.44 -5.12 -4.77
CA ALA A 88 6.17 -4.96 -4.08
C ALA A 88 5.44 -3.66 -4.47
N SER A 89 6.17 -2.57 -4.72
CA SER A 89 5.56 -1.28 -5.08
C SER A 89 4.77 -1.33 -6.39
N TYR A 90 5.14 -2.19 -7.35
CA TYR A 90 4.38 -2.38 -8.59
C TYR A 90 3.02 -3.05 -8.38
N LYS A 91 2.73 -3.59 -7.20
CA LYS A 91 1.41 -4.15 -6.85
C LYS A 91 0.50 -3.12 -6.18
N MET A 92 1.03 -1.94 -5.88
CA MET A 92 0.32 -0.90 -5.14
C MET A 92 -0.37 0.08 -6.11
N PRO A 93 -1.57 0.57 -5.77
CA PRO A 93 -2.26 1.58 -6.57
C PRO A 93 -1.79 3.01 -6.31
N VAL A 94 -0.88 3.21 -5.34
CA VAL A 94 -0.37 4.51 -4.90
C VAL A 94 1.15 4.54 -5.00
N LYS A 95 1.74 5.74 -5.17
CA LYS A 95 3.20 5.89 -5.10
C LYS A 95 3.70 5.51 -3.71
N THR A 96 4.80 4.75 -3.66
CA THR A 96 5.38 4.29 -2.40
C THR A 96 6.87 4.59 -2.33
N ARG A 97 7.37 4.69 -1.10
CA ARG A 97 8.78 4.93 -0.79
C ARG A 97 9.32 3.87 0.15
N PHE A 98 10.57 3.47 -0.06
CA PHE A 98 11.33 2.66 0.89
C PHE A 98 11.88 3.55 2.01
N VAL A 99 11.70 3.14 3.27
CA VAL A 99 12.16 3.87 4.45
C VAL A 99 12.91 2.89 5.34
N ALA A 100 14.14 3.24 5.72
CA ALA A 100 14.93 2.53 6.72
C ALA A 100 14.82 3.26 8.06
N ARG A 101 14.93 2.55 9.19
CA ARG A 101 14.80 3.16 10.53
C ARG A 101 15.90 4.16 10.83
N ASP A 102 17.09 3.97 10.28
CA ASP A 102 18.28 4.76 10.63
C ASP A 102 18.51 5.98 9.74
N ILE A 103 17.66 6.19 8.72
CA ILE A 103 17.77 7.34 7.82
C ILE A 103 16.72 8.38 8.26
N PRO A 104 17.14 9.56 8.78
CA PRO A 104 16.19 10.63 9.04
C PRO A 104 15.50 11.00 7.73
N VAL A 105 14.17 11.00 7.75
CA VAL A 105 13.35 11.41 6.61
C VAL A 105 13.63 12.89 6.35
N VAL A 106 14.47 13.17 5.36
CA VAL A 106 14.57 14.49 4.74
C VAL A 106 13.17 14.85 4.27
N ALA A 107 12.59 15.87 4.89
CA ALA A 107 11.39 16.51 4.40
C ALA A 107 11.75 17.11 3.05
N GLU A 108 11.15 16.62 1.97
CA GLU A 108 11.29 17.26 0.66
C GLU A 108 10.65 18.65 0.77
N GLU A 109 11.48 19.68 0.63
CA GLU A 109 11.06 21.06 0.43
C GLU A 109 10.22 21.08 -0.84
N THR A 110 8.93 21.37 -0.69
CA THR A 110 8.05 21.56 -1.85
C THR A 110 8.43 22.93 -2.41
N GLU A 111 9.18 22.95 -3.52
CA GLU A 111 9.34 24.14 -4.34
C GLU A 111 7.94 24.53 -4.83
N VAL A 112 7.36 25.54 -4.19
CA VAL A 112 6.15 26.18 -4.67
C VAL A 112 6.61 27.05 -5.83
N GLU A 113 6.45 26.55 -7.05
CA GLU A 113 6.63 27.34 -8.25
C GLU A 113 5.52 28.41 -8.25
N GLU A 114 5.87 29.63 -7.84
CA GLU A 114 5.01 30.81 -7.96
C GLU A 114 4.75 31.03 -9.46
N ALA A 115 3.49 30.84 -9.86
CA ALA A 115 3.02 31.17 -11.19
C ALA A 115 2.85 32.69 -11.30
N GLU A 116 3.60 33.30 -12.22
CA GLU A 116 3.37 34.66 -12.75
C GLU A 116 2.13 34.69 -13.66
#